data_AF-A0A9E3NR33-F1
#
_entry.id   AF-A0A9E3NR33-F1
#
_cell.length_a   1.000
_cell.length_b   1.000
_cell.length_c   1.000
_cell.angle_alpha   90.00
_cell.angle_beta   90.00
_cell.angle_gamma   90.00
#
_symmetry.space_group_name_H-M   'P 1'
#
loop_
_entity.id
_entity.type
_entity.pdbx_description
1 polymer ?
#
loop_
_entity_poly.entity_id
_entity_poly.type
_entity_poly.pdbx_seq_one_letter_code
_entity_poly.pdbx_strand_id
1 'polypeptide(L)'
;MDDQLVPCSRDELIKMVARAHGSAPYAESALAGRTLAASSKLPAKIAENLGAGFGQWDFFPSAEEIVDFALGYVPPAAPEDGWALARAWAADDAAGRPTPLALVGREILQQELGRFDLPALRAAVDEVDPKRARELRVAIGLEVAPEAKATTAAKRASPRPKRAAAAAAPPREIPTRMPKPEFKRPPPPPPAAAPKRFSHPKFGEGALVSQDGAGEDAKLTIKFASETKTLLARFVTELP
;
A
#
# COMPACT_ATOMS: atom_id res chain seq x y z
N MET A 1 -0.72 -28.35 1.83
CA MET A 1 -1.05 -28.70 0.45
C MET A 1 -0.09 -27.90 -0.41
N ASP A 2 0.94 -28.55 -0.93
CA ASP A 2 1.84 -27.93 -1.90
C ASP A 2 1.08 -27.82 -3.22
N ASP A 3 0.52 -26.65 -3.46
CA ASP A 3 -0.13 -26.29 -4.72
C ASP A 3 1.00 -26.19 -5.75
N GLN A 4 1.23 -27.27 -6.51
CA GLN A 4 2.24 -27.30 -7.55
C GLN A 4 1.85 -26.26 -8.61
N LEU A 5 2.56 -25.13 -8.61
CA LEU A 5 2.39 -24.09 -9.63
C LEU A 5 2.76 -24.70 -10.98
N VAL A 6 1.77 -24.79 -11.87
CA VAL A 6 1.96 -25.29 -13.24
C VAL A 6 2.86 -24.32 -14.00
N PRO A 7 3.82 -24.81 -14.82
CA PRO A 7 4.62 -23.95 -15.69
C PRO A 7 3.71 -23.06 -16.54
N CYS A 8 3.86 -21.75 -16.40
CA CYS A 8 3.03 -20.75 -17.06
C CYS A 8 3.83 -20.07 -18.17
N SER A 9 3.23 -19.86 -19.34
CA SER A 9 3.89 -19.14 -20.43
C SER A 9 4.01 -17.64 -20.11
N ARG A 10 4.93 -16.94 -20.80
CA ARG A 10 5.10 -15.48 -20.66
C ARG A 10 3.77 -14.73 -20.87
N ASP A 11 3.03 -15.06 -21.92
CA ASP A 11 1.79 -14.36 -22.27
C ASP A 11 0.67 -14.61 -21.25
N GLU A 12 0.64 -15.79 -20.64
CA GLU A 12 -0.28 -16.09 -19.54
C GLU A 12 0.10 -15.32 -18.27
N LEU A 13 1.39 -15.25 -17.93
CA LEU A 13 1.89 -14.42 -16.82
C LEU A 13 1.51 -12.96 -17.00
N ILE A 14 1.68 -12.39 -18.20
CA ILE A 14 1.29 -10.99 -18.49
C ILE A 14 -0.20 -10.77 -18.23
N LYS A 15 -1.07 -11.70 -18.68
CA LYS A 15 -2.51 -11.61 -18.45
C LYS A 15 -2.86 -11.70 -16.96
N MET A 16 -2.18 -12.57 -16.21
CA MET A 16 -2.38 -12.72 -14.76
C MET A 16 -1.98 -11.44 -14.01
N VAL A 17 -0.79 -10.90 -14.29
CA VAL A 17 -0.28 -9.68 -13.67
C VAL A 17 -1.17 -8.48 -14.04
N ALA A 18 -1.55 -8.33 -15.31
CA ALA A 18 -2.44 -7.25 -15.75
C ALA A 18 -3.79 -7.29 -15.02
N ARG A 19 -4.35 -8.50 -14.80
CA ARG A 19 -5.59 -8.66 -14.02
C ARG A 19 -5.37 -8.31 -12.55
N ALA A 20 -4.29 -8.81 -11.94
CA ALA A 20 -3.94 -8.56 -10.55
C ALA A 20 -3.79 -7.07 -10.22
N HIS A 21 -3.19 -6.29 -11.12
CA HIS A 21 -2.96 -4.85 -10.98
C HIS A 21 -4.20 -3.99 -11.25
N GLY A 22 -5.24 -4.53 -11.90
CA GLY A 22 -6.47 -3.78 -12.17
C GLY A 22 -7.38 -3.68 -10.95
N SER A 23 -8.00 -4.80 -10.59
CA SER A 23 -8.97 -4.87 -9.47
C SER A 23 -9.30 -6.31 -9.07
N ALA A 24 -8.36 -7.24 -9.29
CA ALA A 24 -8.59 -8.64 -8.97
C ALA A 24 -8.82 -8.85 -7.46
N PRO A 25 -9.58 -9.88 -7.07
CA PRO A 25 -9.64 -10.32 -5.69
C PRO A 25 -8.24 -10.65 -5.15
N TYR A 26 -8.02 -10.42 -3.86
CA TYR A 26 -6.73 -10.69 -3.19
C TYR A 26 -6.16 -12.09 -3.51
N ALA A 27 -7.02 -13.12 -3.56
CA ALA A 27 -6.60 -14.48 -3.86
C ALA A 27 -6.01 -14.63 -5.28
N GLU A 28 -6.59 -13.94 -6.27
CA GLU A 28 -6.09 -13.93 -7.65
C GLU A 28 -4.78 -13.13 -7.76
N SER A 29 -4.71 -11.96 -7.11
CA SER A 29 -3.46 -11.19 -7.02
C SER A 29 -2.35 -11.99 -6.37
N ALA A 30 -2.63 -12.65 -5.24
CA ALA A 30 -1.66 -13.48 -4.56
C ALA A 30 -1.20 -14.69 -5.41
N LEU A 31 -2.11 -15.27 -6.20
CA LEU A 31 -1.76 -16.32 -7.16
C LEU A 31 -0.84 -15.79 -8.26
N ALA A 32 -1.14 -14.63 -8.86
CA ALA A 32 -0.29 -13.99 -9.86
C ALA A 32 1.12 -13.73 -9.32
N GLY A 33 1.21 -13.19 -8.10
CA GLY A 33 2.49 -13.01 -7.40
C GLY A 33 3.29 -14.30 -7.24
N ARG A 34 2.66 -15.36 -6.68
CA ARG A 34 3.34 -16.66 -6.50
C ARG A 34 3.78 -17.29 -7.81
N THR A 35 2.95 -17.16 -8.86
CA THR A 35 3.26 -17.70 -10.19
C THR A 35 4.43 -16.96 -10.82
N LEU A 36 4.49 -15.62 -10.70
CA LEU A 36 5.62 -14.82 -11.15
C LEU A 36 6.91 -15.17 -10.39
N ALA A 37 6.82 -15.36 -9.07
CA ALA A 37 7.95 -15.76 -8.25
C ALA A 37 8.48 -17.15 -8.64
N ALA A 38 7.60 -18.12 -8.89
CA ALA A 38 8.00 -19.46 -9.33
C ALA A 38 8.62 -19.47 -10.74
N SER A 39 8.24 -18.51 -11.59
CA SER A 39 8.70 -18.44 -12.99
C SER A 39 9.96 -17.59 -13.18
N SER A 40 10.40 -16.86 -12.15
CA SER A 40 11.52 -15.92 -12.23
C SER A 40 12.68 -16.30 -11.30
N LYS A 41 13.82 -15.63 -11.47
CA LYS A 41 14.96 -15.74 -10.57
C LYS A 41 15.04 -14.59 -9.56
N LEU A 42 14.04 -13.71 -9.55
CA LEU A 42 13.94 -12.65 -8.58
C LEU A 42 13.80 -13.24 -7.17
N PRO A 43 14.23 -12.50 -6.13
CA PRO A 43 13.79 -12.77 -4.78
C PRO A 43 12.29 -13.02 -4.66
N ALA A 44 11.90 -14.17 -4.08
CA ALA A 44 10.51 -14.63 -4.08
C ALA A 44 9.51 -13.57 -3.58
N LYS A 45 9.79 -12.94 -2.43
CA LYS A 45 8.91 -11.89 -1.87
C LYS A 45 8.77 -10.67 -2.79
N ILE A 46 9.83 -10.31 -3.51
CA ILE A 46 9.82 -9.17 -4.43
C ILE A 46 8.97 -9.52 -5.65
N ALA A 47 9.19 -10.69 -6.25
CA ALA A 47 8.39 -11.18 -7.36
C ALA A 47 6.91 -11.37 -6.98
N GLU A 48 6.64 -11.86 -5.78
CA GLU A 48 5.27 -12.00 -5.26
C GLU A 48 4.56 -10.65 -5.17
N ASN A 49 5.18 -9.66 -4.53
CA ASN A 49 4.58 -8.33 -4.38
C ASN A 49 4.41 -7.64 -5.74
N LEU A 50 5.41 -7.76 -6.62
CA LEU A 50 5.40 -7.15 -7.95
C LEU A 50 4.31 -7.78 -8.83
N GLY A 51 4.19 -9.11 -8.84
CA GLY A 51 3.18 -9.81 -9.63
C GLY A 51 1.76 -9.65 -9.08
N ALA A 52 1.61 -9.54 -7.77
CA ALA A 52 0.31 -9.33 -7.14
C ALA A 52 -0.22 -7.90 -7.26
N GLY A 53 0.63 -6.94 -7.64
CA GLY A 53 0.25 -5.52 -7.64
C GLY A 53 -0.09 -5.03 -6.23
N PHE A 54 0.52 -5.62 -5.20
CA PHE A 54 0.26 -5.21 -3.82
C PHE A 54 0.93 -3.87 -3.53
N GLY A 55 0.11 -2.84 -3.67
CA GLY A 55 0.33 -1.47 -3.27
C GLY A 55 -0.48 -0.55 -4.18
N GLN A 56 -0.86 0.63 -3.70
CA GLN A 56 -1.60 1.61 -4.49
C GLN A 56 -0.61 2.41 -5.33
N TRP A 57 -0.36 2.00 -6.59
CA TRP A 57 0.53 2.77 -7.46
C TRP A 57 -0.11 2.92 -8.84
N ASP A 58 -0.75 4.07 -9.07
CA ASP A 58 -1.25 4.48 -10.40
C ASP A 58 -0.10 4.77 -11.40
N PHE A 59 1.15 4.43 -11.05
CA PHE A 59 2.38 4.79 -11.75
C PHE A 59 3.25 3.55 -12.11
N PHE A 60 2.69 2.35 -12.09
CA PHE A 60 3.45 1.15 -12.44
C PHE A 60 3.79 1.10 -13.94
N PRO A 61 4.98 0.55 -14.28
CA PRO A 61 5.23 -0.06 -15.58
C PRO A 61 4.08 -0.99 -15.98
N SER A 62 3.92 -1.19 -17.28
CA SER A 62 2.97 -2.15 -17.82
C SER A 62 3.24 -3.57 -17.28
N ALA A 63 2.19 -4.40 -17.28
CA ALA A 63 2.33 -5.81 -16.89
C ALA A 63 3.38 -6.56 -17.74
N GLU A 64 3.55 -6.15 -19.01
CA GLU A 64 4.60 -6.66 -19.89
C GLU A 64 6.00 -6.31 -19.37
N GLU A 65 6.26 -5.04 -19.06
CA GLU A 65 7.54 -4.60 -18.50
C GLU A 65 7.86 -5.28 -17.17
N ILE A 66 6.86 -5.51 -16.32
CA ILE A 66 7.02 -6.25 -15.06
C ILE A 66 7.45 -7.69 -15.32
N VAL A 67 6.77 -8.40 -16.23
CA VAL A 67 7.08 -9.80 -16.53
C VAL A 67 8.44 -9.91 -17.21
N ASP A 68 8.76 -9.03 -18.14
CA ASP A 68 10.06 -9.00 -18.82
C ASP A 68 11.21 -8.72 -17.85
N PHE A 69 11.02 -7.76 -16.94
CA PHE A 69 11.98 -7.49 -15.88
C PHE A 69 12.18 -8.73 -14.99
N ALA A 70 11.10 -9.38 -14.55
CA ALA A 70 11.18 -10.53 -13.66
C ALA A 70 11.86 -11.74 -14.32
N LEU A 71 11.45 -12.09 -15.55
CA LEU A 71 12.01 -13.22 -16.28
C LEU A 71 13.44 -12.95 -16.77
N GLY A 72 13.76 -11.69 -17.09
CA GLY A 72 15.09 -11.26 -17.51
C GLY A 72 16.08 -11.05 -16.35
N TYR A 73 15.61 -11.03 -15.11
CA TYR A 73 16.48 -10.83 -13.96
C TYR A 73 17.48 -11.98 -13.80
N VAL A 74 18.75 -11.62 -13.72
CA VAL A 74 19.86 -12.53 -13.43
C VAL A 74 20.44 -12.15 -12.07
N PRO A 75 20.41 -13.04 -11.06
CA PRO A 75 21.05 -12.77 -9.78
C PRO A 75 22.55 -12.47 -9.97
N PRO A 76 23.09 -11.45 -9.29
CA PRO A 76 24.52 -11.17 -9.28
C PRO A 76 25.33 -12.43 -8.94
N ALA A 77 26.36 -12.74 -9.75
CA ALA A 77 27.24 -13.88 -9.52
C ALA A 77 28.53 -13.46 -8.80
N ALA A 78 28.94 -12.21 -8.96
CA ALA A 78 30.12 -11.61 -8.35
C ALA A 78 29.81 -10.24 -7.71
N PRO A 79 30.70 -9.74 -6.82
CA PRO A 79 30.55 -8.41 -6.22
C PRO A 79 30.42 -7.27 -7.25
N GLU A 80 31.12 -7.39 -8.39
CA GLU A 80 31.04 -6.41 -9.48
C GLU A 80 29.65 -6.33 -10.12
N ASP A 81 28.94 -7.46 -10.21
CA ASP A 81 27.56 -7.50 -10.69
C ASP A 81 26.63 -6.77 -9.71
N GLY A 82 26.91 -6.87 -8.40
CA GLY A 82 26.20 -6.12 -7.37
C GLY A 82 26.38 -4.60 -7.52
N TRP A 83 27.59 -4.15 -7.83
CA TRP A 83 27.85 -2.75 -8.16
C TRP A 83 27.20 -2.31 -9.47
N ALA A 84 27.21 -3.17 -10.50
CA ALA A 84 26.53 -2.88 -11.76
C ALA A 84 25.03 -2.69 -11.55
N LEU A 85 24.40 -3.58 -10.77
CA LEU A 85 22.99 -3.47 -10.38
C LEU A 85 22.73 -2.18 -9.59
N ALA A 86 23.60 -1.84 -8.64
CA ALA A 86 23.47 -0.61 -7.84
C ALA A 86 23.54 0.65 -8.69
N ARG A 87 24.44 0.69 -9.69
CA ARG A 87 24.56 1.81 -10.62
C ARG A 87 23.34 1.93 -11.52
N ALA A 88 22.84 0.80 -12.06
CA ALA A 88 21.64 0.79 -12.89
C ALA A 88 20.42 1.30 -12.11
N TRP A 89 20.24 0.82 -10.87
CA TRP A 89 19.19 1.31 -9.99
C TRP A 89 19.34 2.79 -9.66
N ALA A 90 20.54 3.24 -9.28
CA ALA A 90 20.81 4.63 -8.96
C ALA A 90 20.54 5.57 -10.15
N ALA A 91 20.86 5.15 -11.38
CA ALA A 91 20.59 5.92 -12.59
C ALA A 91 19.08 6.01 -12.94
N ASP A 92 18.30 4.98 -12.62
CA ASP A 92 16.84 5.00 -12.78
C ASP A 92 16.15 5.84 -11.71
N ASP A 93 16.59 5.69 -10.45
CA ASP A 93 16.13 6.47 -9.29
C ASP A 93 16.44 7.97 -9.45
N ALA A 94 17.67 8.31 -9.82
CA ALA A 94 18.11 9.68 -10.03
C ALA A 94 17.36 10.38 -11.17
N ALA A 95 17.00 9.64 -12.22
CA ALA A 95 16.22 10.14 -13.35
C ALA A 95 14.71 10.22 -13.05
N GLY A 96 14.25 9.68 -11.92
CA GLY A 96 12.83 9.59 -11.58
C GLY A 96 12.03 8.78 -12.60
N ARG A 97 12.66 7.79 -13.25
CA ARG A 97 12.00 6.96 -14.26
C ARG A 97 11.05 5.97 -13.59
N PRO A 98 9.82 5.77 -14.12
CA PRO A 98 8.88 4.80 -13.59
C PRO A 98 9.22 3.39 -14.09
N THR A 99 10.42 2.89 -13.82
CA THR A 99 10.86 1.53 -14.21
C THR A 99 10.64 0.54 -13.07
N PRO A 100 10.53 -0.78 -13.34
CA PRO A 100 10.51 -1.79 -12.29
C PRO A 100 11.74 -1.70 -11.38
N LEU A 101 12.92 -1.42 -11.96
CA LEU A 101 14.15 -1.30 -11.20
C LEU A 101 14.16 -0.09 -10.26
N ALA A 102 13.61 1.06 -10.66
CA ALA A 102 13.44 2.20 -9.75
C ALA A 102 12.54 1.84 -8.54
N LEU A 103 11.50 1.04 -8.79
CA LEU A 103 10.49 0.68 -7.79
C LEU A 103 10.98 -0.36 -6.77
N VAL A 104 11.63 -1.43 -7.22
CA VAL A 104 12.01 -2.56 -6.36
C VAL A 104 13.53 -2.79 -6.27
N GLY A 105 14.33 -1.96 -6.95
CA GLY A 105 15.78 -2.13 -7.02
C GLY A 105 16.45 -2.03 -5.66
N ARG A 106 15.93 -1.19 -4.74
CA ARG A 106 16.44 -1.09 -3.38
C ARG A 106 16.27 -2.41 -2.63
N GLU A 107 15.09 -3.01 -2.66
CA GLU A 107 14.79 -4.28 -2.00
C GLU A 107 15.61 -5.42 -2.59
N ILE A 108 15.79 -5.44 -3.92
CA ILE A 108 16.66 -6.42 -4.59
C ILE A 108 18.09 -6.25 -4.07
N LEU A 109 18.62 -5.03 -4.05
CA LEU A 109 19.97 -4.75 -3.54
C LEU A 109 20.12 -5.18 -2.07
N GLN A 110 19.15 -4.88 -1.21
CA GLN A 110 19.21 -5.29 0.20
C GLN A 110 19.32 -6.81 0.36
N GLN A 111 18.58 -7.57 -0.45
CA GLN A 111 18.64 -9.02 -0.42
C GLN A 111 19.96 -9.57 -1.01
N GLU A 112 20.42 -9.04 -2.15
CA GLU A 112 21.65 -9.50 -2.79
C GLU A 112 22.91 -9.10 -2.02
N LEU A 113 22.91 -7.96 -1.33
CA LEU A 113 24.00 -7.54 -0.43
C LEU A 113 24.16 -8.46 0.79
N GLY A 114 23.16 -9.32 1.07
CA GLY A 114 23.31 -10.44 1.99
C GLY A 114 24.39 -11.45 1.56
N ARG A 115 24.72 -11.52 0.27
CA ARG A 115 25.55 -12.56 -0.34
C ARG A 115 26.99 -12.13 -0.59
N PHE A 116 27.26 -10.83 -0.59
CA PHE A 116 28.57 -10.25 -0.88
C PHE A 116 29.04 -9.31 0.23
N ASP A 117 30.34 -9.22 0.43
CA ASP A 117 30.95 -8.27 1.37
C ASP A 117 31.15 -6.90 0.71
N LEU A 118 30.09 -6.08 0.71
CA LEU A 118 30.09 -4.73 0.14
C LEU A 118 29.63 -3.71 1.19
N PRO A 119 30.43 -3.43 2.23
CA PRO A 119 29.99 -2.66 3.40
C PRO A 119 29.61 -1.21 3.06
N ALA A 120 30.33 -0.58 2.13
CA ALA A 120 30.04 0.79 1.70
C ALA A 120 28.71 0.89 0.94
N LEU A 121 28.42 -0.08 0.07
CA LEU A 121 27.16 -0.15 -0.67
C LEU A 121 26.01 -0.49 0.27
N ARG A 122 26.19 -1.44 1.20
CA ARG A 122 25.21 -1.76 2.24
C ARG A 122 24.86 -0.52 3.07
N ALA A 123 25.86 0.23 3.54
CA ALA A 123 25.62 1.46 4.28
C ALA A 123 24.77 2.47 3.47
N ALA A 124 25.04 2.63 2.18
CA ALA A 124 24.29 3.57 1.33
C ALA A 124 22.85 3.12 1.01
N VAL A 125 22.59 1.81 0.95
CA VAL A 125 21.28 1.24 0.63
C VAL A 125 20.39 1.15 1.88
N ASP A 126 20.95 0.74 3.01
CA ASP A 126 20.21 0.52 4.26
C ASP A 126 19.95 1.81 5.05
N GLU A 127 20.64 2.90 4.72
CA GLU A 127 20.40 4.20 5.34
C GLU A 127 18.96 4.67 5.13
N VAL A 128 18.36 5.14 6.23
CA VAL A 128 16.95 5.54 6.30
C VAL A 128 16.79 7.05 6.16
N ASP A 129 17.78 7.82 6.64
CA ASP A 129 17.77 9.27 6.43
C ASP A 129 18.07 9.61 4.96
N PRO A 130 17.13 10.21 4.21
CA PRO A 130 17.33 10.48 2.78
C PRO A 130 18.54 11.37 2.49
N LYS A 131 18.83 12.31 3.39
CA LYS A 131 19.99 13.20 3.24
C LYS A 131 21.29 12.42 3.41
N ARG A 132 21.41 11.63 4.47
CA ARG A 132 22.58 10.78 4.70
C ARG A 132 22.74 9.71 3.62
N ALA A 133 21.65 9.10 3.16
CA ALA A 133 21.68 8.13 2.07
C ALA A 133 22.23 8.76 0.79
N ARG A 134 21.80 9.98 0.45
CA ARG A 134 22.34 10.75 -0.67
C ARG A 134 23.84 11.02 -0.52
N GLU A 135 24.28 11.47 0.65
CA GLU A 135 25.71 11.70 0.92
C GLU A 135 26.55 10.43 0.73
N LEU A 136 26.08 9.30 1.27
CA LEU A 136 26.75 8.01 1.14
C LEU A 136 26.79 7.53 -0.31
N ARG A 137 25.69 7.65 -1.07
CA ARG A 137 25.63 7.31 -2.50
C ARG A 137 26.62 8.14 -3.32
N VAL A 138 26.68 9.45 -3.08
CA VAL A 138 27.66 10.33 -3.74
C VAL A 138 29.09 9.92 -3.38
N ALA A 139 29.36 9.61 -2.10
CA ALA A 139 30.70 9.21 -1.65
C ALA A 139 31.21 7.92 -2.31
N ILE A 140 30.30 7.01 -2.69
CA ILE A 140 30.63 5.76 -3.39
C ILE A 140 30.43 5.85 -4.91
N GLY A 141 30.16 7.04 -5.46
CA GLY A 141 30.05 7.28 -6.89
C GLY A 141 28.76 6.77 -7.54
N LEU A 142 27.68 6.56 -6.77
CA LEU A 142 26.35 6.31 -7.32
C LEU A 142 25.69 7.62 -7.75
N GLU A 143 24.93 7.56 -8.84
CA GLU A 143 24.17 8.69 -9.34
C GLU A 143 23.06 9.08 -8.34
N VAL A 144 22.85 10.38 -8.16
CA VAL A 144 21.76 10.88 -7.32
C VAL A 144 21.09 12.04 -8.02
N ALA A 145 19.75 12.10 -7.90
CA ALA A 145 18.98 13.21 -8.45
C ALA A 145 19.55 14.57 -8.02
N PRO A 146 19.53 15.56 -8.93
CA PRO A 146 19.88 16.92 -8.56
C PRO A 146 18.96 17.36 -7.42
N GLU A 147 19.54 18.01 -6.40
CA GLU A 147 18.76 18.52 -5.27
C GLU A 147 17.79 19.55 -5.81
N ALA A 148 16.51 19.18 -5.90
CA ALA A 148 15.49 20.09 -6.37
C ALA A 148 15.48 21.27 -5.38
N LYS A 149 15.89 22.46 -5.85
CA LYS A 149 15.59 23.70 -5.12
C LYS A 149 14.10 23.65 -4.83
N ALA A 150 13.74 23.74 -3.56
CA ALA A 150 12.37 23.67 -3.06
C ALA A 150 11.47 24.67 -3.80
N THR A 151 11.03 24.28 -4.99
CA THR A 151 9.93 24.86 -5.71
C THR A 151 8.76 24.05 -5.22
N THR A 152 7.91 24.70 -4.45
CA THR A 152 6.67 24.17 -3.88
C THR A 152 5.91 23.37 -4.93
N ALA A 153 6.14 22.06 -4.95
CA ALA A 153 5.43 21.14 -5.81
C ALA A 153 3.99 21.11 -5.32
N ALA A 154 3.13 21.62 -6.20
CA ALA A 154 1.70 21.61 -6.19
C ALA A 154 1.10 20.49 -5.30
N LYS A 155 0.46 20.91 -4.20
CA LYS A 155 -0.76 20.24 -3.74
C LYS A 155 -1.69 20.17 -4.95
N ARG A 156 -1.72 19.00 -5.60
CA ARG A 156 -2.75 18.61 -6.55
C ARG A 156 -4.07 18.68 -5.79
N ALA A 157 -4.74 19.82 -5.92
CA ALA A 157 -5.96 20.13 -5.20
C ALA A 157 -7.07 19.23 -5.74
N SER A 158 -7.45 18.20 -4.99
CA SER A 158 -8.80 17.66 -5.10
C SER A 158 -9.77 18.83 -4.85
N PRO A 159 -10.76 19.09 -5.72
CA PRO A 159 -11.64 20.23 -5.57
C PRO A 159 -12.54 20.00 -4.35
N ARG A 160 -12.12 20.53 -3.20
CA ARG A 160 -12.95 20.62 -2.01
C ARG A 160 -13.96 21.75 -2.26
N PRO A 161 -15.28 21.52 -2.16
CA PRO A 161 -16.26 22.58 -2.38
C PRO A 161 -16.04 23.72 -1.38
N LYS A 162 -15.77 24.92 -1.90
CA LYS A 162 -15.57 26.15 -1.11
C LYS A 162 -16.87 26.51 -0.42
N ARG A 163 -16.94 26.33 0.90
CA ARG A 163 -17.94 26.99 1.75
C ARG A 163 -17.55 28.48 1.83
N ALA A 164 -18.53 29.36 1.58
CA ALA A 164 -18.35 30.80 1.44
C ALA A 164 -17.65 31.44 2.65
N ALA A 165 -16.72 32.36 2.36
CA ALA A 165 -15.95 33.12 3.33
C ALA A 165 -16.80 34.23 3.95
N ALA A 166 -16.88 34.26 5.28
CA ALA A 166 -17.32 35.42 6.04
C ALA A 166 -16.12 36.35 6.29
N ALA A 167 -16.42 37.66 6.31
CA ALA A 167 -15.50 38.78 6.25
C ALA A 167 -14.47 38.89 7.40
N ALA A 168 -13.37 39.58 7.09
CA ALA A 168 -12.17 39.79 7.88
C ALA A 168 -12.40 40.55 9.19
N ALA A 169 -11.68 40.12 10.24
CA ALA A 169 -11.47 40.87 11.48
C ALA A 169 -9.97 41.21 11.63
N PRO A 170 -9.61 42.35 12.27
CA PRO A 170 -8.25 42.88 12.29
C PRO A 170 -7.29 42.07 13.19
N PRO A 171 -5.96 42.20 12.97
CA PRO A 171 -4.96 41.37 13.64
C PRO A 171 -4.83 41.74 15.12
N ARG A 172 -4.94 40.73 16.00
CA ARG A 172 -4.60 40.88 17.42
C ARG A 172 -3.18 40.36 17.66
N GLU A 173 -2.40 41.17 18.37
CA GLU A 173 -1.02 40.92 18.79
C GLU A 173 -0.88 39.59 19.55
N ILE A 174 0.17 38.84 19.25
CA ILE A 174 0.43 37.48 19.78
C ILE A 174 1.24 37.58 21.08
N PRO A 175 0.71 37.15 22.25
CA PRO A 175 1.48 37.11 23.50
C PRO A 175 2.52 35.97 23.49
N THR A 176 3.75 36.29 23.88
CA THR A 176 4.97 35.46 23.81
C THR A 176 5.14 34.38 24.90
N ARG A 177 4.06 33.91 25.53
CA ARG A 177 4.14 32.75 26.45
C ARG A 177 2.87 31.93 26.39
N MET A 178 2.95 30.77 25.73
CA MET A 178 1.92 29.74 25.82
C MET A 178 1.88 29.17 27.25
N PRO A 179 0.73 29.21 27.96
CA PRO A 179 0.55 28.41 29.16
C PRO A 179 0.48 26.92 28.80
N LYS A 180 0.95 26.07 29.72
CA LYS A 180 1.02 24.61 29.59
C LYS A 180 -0.35 24.05 29.17
N PRO A 181 -0.43 23.18 28.15
CA PRO A 181 -1.71 22.62 27.72
C PRO A 181 -2.29 21.69 28.79
N GLU A 182 -3.38 22.11 29.41
CA GLU A 182 -4.22 21.22 30.21
C GLU A 182 -5.04 20.33 29.27
N PHE A 183 -4.70 19.05 29.24
CA PHE A 183 -5.46 18.02 28.53
C PHE A 183 -6.81 17.82 29.23
N LYS A 184 -7.83 18.58 28.81
CA LYS A 184 -9.22 18.27 29.17
C LYS A 184 -9.61 16.99 28.46
N ARG A 185 -9.70 15.89 29.22
CA ARG A 185 -10.29 14.63 28.75
C ARG A 185 -11.65 14.93 28.11
N PRO A 186 -11.91 14.47 26.87
CA PRO A 186 -13.23 14.60 26.27
C PRO A 186 -14.28 13.99 27.20
N PRO A 187 -15.46 14.61 27.35
CA PRO A 187 -16.54 14.02 28.11
C PRO A 187 -16.92 12.65 27.51
N PRO A 188 -17.25 11.65 28.35
CA PRO A 188 -17.66 10.35 27.86
C PRO A 188 -18.88 10.50 26.92
N PRO A 189 -18.93 9.73 25.83
CA PRO A 189 -20.04 9.80 24.89
C PRO A 189 -21.36 9.49 25.60
N PRO A 190 -22.46 10.14 25.19
CA PRO A 190 -23.77 9.89 25.77
C PRO A 190 -24.17 8.41 25.62
N PRO A 191 -24.96 7.86 26.55
CA PRO A 191 -25.37 6.45 26.52
C PRO A 191 -26.07 6.15 25.20
N ALA A 192 -25.62 5.07 24.54
CA ALA A 192 -26.18 4.59 23.29
C ALA A 192 -27.70 4.38 23.46
N ALA A 193 -28.46 4.85 22.47
CA ALA A 193 -29.90 4.60 22.39
C ALA A 193 -30.16 3.08 22.56
N ALA A 194 -31.24 2.74 23.27
CA ALA A 194 -31.60 1.36 23.55
C ALA A 194 -31.52 0.50 22.26
N PRO A 195 -30.79 -0.63 22.29
CA PRO A 195 -30.56 -1.42 21.08
C PRO A 195 -31.90 -1.94 20.56
N LYS A 196 -32.23 -1.58 19.31
CA LYS A 196 -33.41 -2.09 18.61
C LYS A 196 -33.36 -3.61 18.54
N ARG A 197 -34.44 -4.26 18.94
CA ARG A 197 -34.56 -5.72 18.98
C ARG A 197 -35.32 -6.21 17.76
N PHE A 198 -34.90 -7.36 17.24
CA PHE A 198 -35.48 -7.98 16.06
C PHE A 198 -35.73 -9.46 16.33
N SER A 199 -36.86 -9.99 15.84
CA SER A 199 -37.20 -11.41 15.88
C SER A 199 -37.08 -12.02 14.49
N HIS A 200 -36.41 -13.18 14.40
CA HIS A 200 -36.31 -13.97 13.17
C HIS A 200 -36.83 -15.40 13.41
N PRO A 201 -37.69 -15.97 12.53
CA PRO A 201 -38.30 -17.29 12.73
C PRO A 201 -37.31 -18.43 13.00
N LYS A 202 -36.11 -18.34 12.41
CA LYS A 202 -35.05 -19.36 12.56
C LYS A 202 -34.05 -19.09 13.69
N PHE A 203 -33.86 -17.83 14.07
CA PHE A 203 -32.73 -17.44 14.95
C PHE A 203 -33.20 -16.83 16.28
N GLY A 204 -34.52 -16.68 16.47
CA GLY A 204 -35.09 -16.10 17.68
C GLY A 204 -34.88 -14.59 17.73
N GLU A 205 -34.76 -14.06 18.93
CA GLU A 205 -34.58 -12.64 19.19
C GLU A 205 -33.09 -12.23 19.16
N GLY A 206 -32.81 -11.06 18.60
CA GLY A 206 -31.47 -10.51 18.53
C GLY A 206 -31.44 -8.98 18.59
N ALA A 207 -30.27 -8.43 18.92
CA ALA A 207 -30.05 -7.00 19.00
C ALA A 207 -29.33 -6.48 17.74
N LEU A 208 -29.80 -5.34 17.20
CA LEU A 208 -29.16 -4.71 16.05
C LEU A 208 -27.77 -4.17 16.42
N VAL A 209 -26.77 -4.55 15.63
CA VAL A 209 -25.38 -4.10 15.75
C VAL A 209 -25.08 -3.01 14.73
N SER A 210 -25.54 -3.19 13.48
CA SER A 210 -25.40 -2.21 12.42
C SER A 210 -26.49 -2.34 11.37
N GLN A 211 -26.82 -1.23 10.72
CA GLN A 211 -27.76 -1.15 9.61
C GLN A 211 -27.08 -0.44 8.45
N ASP A 212 -27.17 -1.03 7.26
CA ASP A 212 -26.71 -0.42 6.00
C ASP A 212 -27.89 -0.34 5.04
N GLY A 213 -28.23 0.89 4.61
CA GLY A 213 -29.42 1.20 3.82
C GLY A 213 -30.67 1.55 4.65
N ALA A 214 -31.76 1.86 3.94
CA ALA A 214 -33.05 2.25 4.50
C ALA A 214 -34.20 1.49 3.82
N GLY A 215 -35.30 1.27 4.54
CA GLY A 215 -36.47 0.55 4.02
C GLY A 215 -36.35 -0.98 4.13
N GLU A 216 -37.21 -1.69 3.38
CA GLU A 216 -37.37 -3.15 3.46
C GLU A 216 -36.14 -3.93 2.97
N ASP A 217 -35.32 -3.30 2.11
CA ASP A 217 -34.07 -3.87 1.58
C ASP A 217 -32.83 -3.46 2.39
N ALA A 218 -33.00 -2.82 3.55
CA ALA A 218 -31.88 -2.50 4.44
C ALA A 218 -31.21 -3.79 4.95
N LYS A 219 -29.87 -3.82 4.93
CA LYS A 219 -29.07 -4.91 5.50
C LYS A 219 -28.86 -4.67 6.98
N LEU A 220 -29.42 -5.54 7.81
CA LEU A 220 -29.34 -5.49 9.26
C LEU A 220 -28.37 -6.55 9.76
N THR A 221 -27.34 -6.13 10.47
CA THR A 221 -26.45 -7.04 11.21
C THR A 221 -26.99 -7.20 12.61
N ILE A 222 -27.57 -8.36 12.91
CA ILE A 222 -28.23 -8.66 14.18
C ILE A 222 -27.42 -9.71 14.94
N LYS A 223 -27.17 -9.45 16.21
CA LYS A 223 -26.55 -10.40 17.14
C LYS A 223 -27.64 -11.20 17.85
N PHE A 224 -27.81 -12.45 17.45
CA PHE A 224 -28.68 -13.42 18.10
C PHE A 224 -27.94 -14.11 19.26
N ALA A 225 -28.66 -14.92 20.06
CA ALA A 225 -28.08 -15.61 21.21
C ALA A 225 -26.91 -16.55 20.83
N SER A 226 -26.96 -17.17 19.65
CA SER A 226 -25.95 -18.13 19.18
C SER A 226 -24.94 -17.55 18.20
N GLU A 227 -25.31 -16.56 17.38
CA GLU A 227 -24.46 -16.04 16.30
C GLU A 227 -24.88 -14.64 15.82
N THR A 228 -23.96 -13.94 15.16
CA THR A 228 -24.23 -12.67 14.48
C THR A 228 -24.50 -12.94 13.00
N LYS A 229 -25.63 -12.47 12.46
CA LYS A 229 -25.97 -12.60 11.04
C LYS A 229 -26.37 -11.27 10.41
N THR A 230 -26.03 -11.11 9.14
CA THR A 230 -26.51 -10.01 8.29
C THR A 230 -27.71 -10.49 7.48
N LEU A 231 -28.87 -9.89 7.71
CA LEU A 231 -30.16 -10.24 7.09
C LEU A 231 -30.83 -8.98 6.51
N LEU A 232 -31.73 -9.14 5.54
CA LEU A 232 -32.52 -8.01 5.04
C LEU A 232 -33.68 -7.70 5.99
N ALA A 233 -34.02 -6.41 6.11
CA ALA A 233 -35.08 -5.94 7.00
C ALA A 233 -36.43 -6.63 6.76
N ARG A 234 -36.78 -6.94 5.50
CA ARG A 234 -38.00 -7.69 5.15
C ARG A 234 -38.11 -9.11 5.74
N PHE A 235 -37.00 -9.69 6.22
CA PHE A 235 -36.99 -11.05 6.77
C PHE A 235 -36.96 -11.07 8.31
N VAL A 236 -37.03 -9.92 8.96
CA VAL A 236 -37.02 -9.80 10.42
C VAL A 236 -38.13 -8.87 10.91
N THR A 237 -38.69 -9.19 12.07
CA THR A 237 -39.75 -8.38 12.69
C THR A 237 -39.14 -7.51 13.78
N GLU A 238 -39.27 -6.18 13.68
CA GLU A 238 -38.84 -5.25 14.74
C GLU A 238 -39.73 -5.46 15.97
N LEU A 239 -39.11 -5.68 17.13
CA LEU A 239 -39.78 -5.78 18.42
C LEU A 239 -39.76 -4.41 19.12
N PRO A 240 -40.84 -4.03 19.81
CA PRO A 240 -40.92 -2.77 20.56
C PRO A 240 -39.94 -2.71 21.74
#